data_AF-T1BZ43-F1
#
_entry.id   AF-T1BZ43-F1
#
_cell.length_a   1.000
_cell.length_b   1.000
_cell.length_c   1.000
_cell.angle_alpha   90.00
_cell.angle_beta   90.00
_cell.angle_gamma   90.00
#
_symmetry.space_group_name_H-M   'P 1'
#
loop_
_entity.id
_entity.type
_entity.pdbx_description
1 polymer ?
#
loop_
_entity_poly.entity_id
_entity_poly.type
_entity_poly.pdbx_seq_one_letter_code
_entity_poly.pdbx_strand_id
1 'polypeptide(L)'
;MLIVQRLDGAFHDREAFDCGEPSLNQYLRALATQHRRAGVATTHVLVDATMPPRILGYYSLAAAQMSLVGMSAADQRRLPRYPVPV
;
A
#
# COMPACT_ATOMS: atom_id res chain seq x y z
N MET A 1 -15.62 10.80 12.89
CA MET A 1 -14.29 11.47 12.79
C MET A 1 -13.37 10.55 12.00
N LEU A 2 -12.76 11.04 10.93
CA LEU A 2 -11.91 10.21 10.09
C LEU A 2 -10.51 10.05 10.69
N ILE A 3 -10.04 8.82 10.81
CA ILE A 3 -8.70 8.50 11.30
C ILE A 3 -8.00 7.52 10.37
N VAL A 4 -6.68 7.68 10.24
CA VAL A 4 -5.82 6.73 9.53
C VAL A 4 -5.11 5.85 10.54
N GLN A 5 -5.19 4.53 10.35
CA GLN A 5 -4.51 3.57 11.21
C GLN A 5 -3.95 2.40 10.40
N ARG A 6 -3.06 1.61 11.02
CA ARG A 6 -2.49 0.42 10.36
C ARG A 6 -3.58 -0.63 10.17
N LEU A 7 -3.55 -1.32 9.03
CA LEU A 7 -4.48 -2.42 8.77
C LEU A 7 -4.28 -3.55 9.79
N ASP A 8 -5.34 -3.83 10.53
CA ASP A 8 -5.49 -5.01 11.38
C ASP A 8 -6.59 -5.91 10.80
N GLY A 9 -6.21 -7.12 10.39
CA GLY A 9 -7.12 -8.09 9.78
C GLY A 9 -8.11 -8.73 10.75
N ALA A 10 -7.91 -8.58 12.08
CA ALA A 10 -8.86 -9.04 13.10
C ALA A 10 -9.93 -7.99 13.44
N PHE A 11 -9.61 -6.72 13.21
CA PHE A 11 -10.48 -5.59 13.58
C PHE A 11 -11.21 -4.97 12.40
N HIS A 12 -10.59 -4.93 11.21
CA HIS A 12 -11.17 -4.26 10.05
C HIS A 12 -11.93 -5.23 9.13
N ASP A 13 -13.10 -4.80 8.68
CA ASP A 13 -13.88 -5.52 7.67
C ASP A 13 -13.33 -5.21 6.27
N ARG A 14 -12.58 -6.17 5.73
CA ARG A 14 -11.96 -6.11 4.40
C ARG A 14 -12.89 -6.66 3.31
N GLU A 15 -13.81 -7.55 3.68
CA GLU A 15 -14.72 -8.18 2.73
C GLU A 15 -15.78 -7.17 2.27
N ALA A 16 -16.25 -6.30 3.17
CA ALA A 16 -17.19 -5.23 2.85
C ALA A 16 -16.56 -4.03 2.12
N PHE A 17 -15.24 -3.98 1.93
CA PHE A 17 -14.59 -2.89 1.20
C PHE A 17 -14.79 -3.04 -0.31
N ASP A 18 -15.23 -1.95 -0.95
CA ASP A 18 -15.34 -1.84 -2.41
C ASP A 18 -15.04 -0.40 -2.85
N CYS A 19 -13.99 -0.22 -3.65
CA CYS A 19 -13.62 1.06 -4.27
C CYS A 19 -13.98 1.15 -5.76
N GLY A 20 -14.70 0.17 -6.31
CA GLY A 20 -15.03 0.07 -7.73
C GLY A 20 -13.94 -0.55 -8.61
N GLU A 21 -12.73 -0.75 -8.07
CA GLU A 21 -11.61 -1.41 -8.77
C GLU A 21 -11.36 -2.81 -8.17
N PRO A 22 -11.74 -3.90 -8.86
CA PRO A 22 -11.66 -5.26 -8.32
C PRO A 22 -10.26 -5.69 -7.91
N SER A 23 -9.22 -5.24 -8.63
CA SER A 23 -7.83 -5.58 -8.32
C SER A 23 -7.39 -5.01 -6.97
N LEU A 24 -7.80 -3.78 -6.64
CA LEU A 24 -7.52 -3.14 -5.35
C LEU A 24 -8.32 -3.79 -4.22
N ASN A 25 -9.60 -4.11 -4.47
CA ASN A 25 -10.42 -4.84 -3.49
C ASN A 25 -9.80 -6.20 -3.15
N GLN A 26 -9.36 -6.95 -4.16
CA GLN A 26 -8.72 -8.26 -3.97
C GLN A 26 -7.39 -8.15 -3.21
N TYR A 27 -6.58 -7.13 -3.52
CA TYR A 27 -5.35 -6.87 -2.79
C TYR A 27 -5.60 -6.69 -1.29
N LEU A 28 -6.58 -5.87 -0.91
CA LEU A 28 -6.90 -5.61 0.49
C LEU A 28 -7.40 -6.87 1.22
N ARG A 29 -8.26 -7.66 0.57
CA ARG A 29 -8.85 -8.88 1.13
C ARG A 29 -7.83 -10.00 1.35
N ALA A 30 -7.03 -10.30 0.32
CA ALA A 30 -6.16 -11.48 0.32
C ALA A 30 -4.69 -11.19 0.66
N LEU A 31 -4.14 -10.07 0.18
CA LEU A 31 -2.68 -9.85 0.13
C LEU A 31 -2.17 -8.88 1.19
N ALA A 32 -2.89 -7.81 1.50
CA ALA A 32 -2.40 -6.72 2.36
C ALA A 32 -1.93 -7.18 3.76
N THR A 33 -2.63 -8.15 4.37
CA THR A 33 -2.22 -8.69 5.68
C THR A 33 -0.97 -9.56 5.57
N GLN A 34 -0.82 -10.31 4.48
CA GLN A 34 0.36 -11.14 4.23
C GLN A 34 1.59 -10.25 3.97
N HIS A 35 1.46 -9.25 3.11
CA HIS A 35 2.53 -8.29 2.84
C HIS A 35 2.96 -7.53 4.09
N ARG A 36 2.02 -7.14 4.96
CA ARG A 36 2.34 -6.55 6.27
C ARG A 36 3.15 -7.49 7.15
N ARG A 37 2.73 -8.76 7.27
CA ARG A 37 3.42 -9.76 8.09
C ARG A 37 4.81 -10.09 7.56
N ALA A 38 4.96 -10.14 6.24
CA ALA A 38 6.23 -10.40 5.58
C ALA A 38 7.16 -9.17 5.48
N GLY A 39 6.72 -7.99 5.92
CA GLY A 39 7.50 -6.75 5.81
C GLY A 39 7.65 -6.23 4.37
N VAL A 40 6.86 -6.76 3.42
CA VAL A 40 6.90 -6.37 2.01
C VAL A 40 6.26 -5.00 1.79
N ALA A 41 5.12 -4.75 2.43
CA ALA A 41 4.42 -3.48 2.34
C ALA A 41 3.68 -3.17 3.65
N THR A 42 3.58 -1.88 3.97
CA THR A 42 2.81 -1.38 5.11
C THR A 42 1.52 -0.74 4.60
N THR A 43 0.39 -1.39 4.87
CA THR A 43 -0.94 -0.91 4.50
C THR A 43 -1.61 -0.15 5.65
N HIS A 44 -2.13 1.03 5.34
CA HIS A 44 -2.92 1.87 6.24
C HIS A 44 -4.33 2.02 5.70
N VAL A 45 -5.30 2.14 6.60
CA VAL A 45 -6.73 2.27 6.30
C VAL A 45 -7.28 3.54 6.91
N LEU A 46 -8.17 4.19 6.17
CA LEU A 46 -9.02 5.28 6.62
C LEU A 46 -10.32 4.69 7.16
N VAL A 47 -10.65 4.99 8.41
CA VAL A 47 -11.87 4.52 9.08
C VAL A 47 -12.60 5.69 9.74
N ASP A 48 -13.89 5.52 10.00
CA ASP A 48 -14.61 6.42 10.90
C ASP A 48 -14.47 5.90 12.34
N ALA A 49 -13.91 6.73 13.23
CA ALA A 49 -13.79 6.43 14.65
C ALA A 49 -15.14 6.19 15.35
N THR A 50 -16.27 6.64 14.79
CA THR A 50 -17.60 6.39 15.34
C THR A 50 -18.23 5.08 14.84
N MET A 51 -17.69 4.49 13.77
CA MET A 51 -18.11 3.19 13.23
C MET A 51 -16.89 2.31 12.90
N PRO A 52 -16.05 1.96 13.89
CA PRO A 52 -14.93 1.05 13.70
C PRO A 52 -15.49 -0.37 13.49
N PRO A 53 -15.62 -0.84 12.24
CA PRO A 53 -14.55 -1.56 11.56
C PRO A 53 -14.48 -1.27 10.05
N ARG A 54 -15.27 -0.32 9.57
CA ARG A 54 -15.52 -0.09 8.15
C ARG A 54 -14.37 0.70 7.52
N ILE A 55 -13.75 0.10 6.52
CA ILE A 55 -12.71 0.74 5.72
C ILE A 55 -13.39 1.67 4.71
N LEU A 56 -13.01 2.95 4.73
CA LEU A 56 -13.47 3.96 3.76
C LEU A 56 -12.46 4.16 2.61
N GLY A 57 -11.20 3.79 2.85
CA GLY A 57 -10.12 3.85 1.88
C GLY A 57 -8.86 3.24 2.46
N TYR A 58 -7.88 2.94 1.61
CA TYR A 58 -6.58 2.44 2.06
C TYR A 58 -5.47 2.89 1.14
N TYR A 59 -4.24 2.87 1.66
CA TYR A 59 -3.03 3.01 0.85
C TYR A 59 -1.96 2.06 1.38
N SER A 60 -1.01 1.70 0.52
CA SER A 60 0.08 0.78 0.87
C SER A 60 1.41 1.38 0.46
N LEU A 61 2.39 1.34 1.36
CA LEU A 61 3.76 1.79 1.12
C LEU A 61 4.69 0.59 1.14
N ALA A 62 5.55 0.45 0.15
CA ALA A 62 6.56 -0.60 0.07
C ALA A 62 7.91 0.02 -0.24
N ALA A 63 8.99 -0.60 0.23
CA ALA A 63 10.32 -0.20 -0.20
C ALA A 63 10.53 -0.71 -1.64
N ALA A 64 10.86 0.19 -2.55
CA ALA A 64 11.20 -0.16 -3.91
C ALA A 64 12.53 0.48 -4.32
N GLN A 65 13.25 -0.20 -5.21
CA GLN A 65 14.46 0.31 -5.83
C GLN A 65 14.33 0.13 -7.34
N MET A 66 14.74 1.15 -8.10
CA MET A 66 14.78 1.07 -9.56
C MET A 66 16.22 0.88 -10.02
N SER A 67 16.46 -0.14 -10.84
CA SER A 67 17.75 -0.33 -11.50
C SER A 67 17.89 0.65 -12.67
N LEU A 68 19.04 1.32 -12.74
CA LEU A 68 19.37 2.23 -13.85
C LEU A 68 19.91 1.47 -15.08
N VAL A 69 20.09 0.15 -14.98
CA VAL A 69 20.62 -0.70 -16.06
C VAL A 69 19.59 -0.78 -17.19
N GLY A 70 19.96 -0.26 -18.37
CA GLY A 70 19.08 -0.20 -19.55
C GLY A 70 18.39 1.16 -19.79
N MET A 71 18.54 2.12 -18.88
CA MET A 71 18.08 3.50 -19.12
C MET A 71 18.98 4.23 -20.12
N SER A 72 18.43 5.22 -20.84
CA SER A 72 19.22 6.03 -21.76
C SER A 72 20.33 6.80 -21.02
N ALA A 73 21.44 7.10 -21.69
CA ALA A 73 22.53 7.88 -21.09
C ALA A 73 22.09 9.29 -20.67
N ALA A 74 21.03 9.83 -21.27
CA ALA A 74 20.45 11.12 -20.92
C ALA A 74 19.72 11.07 -19.56
N ASP A 75 19.02 9.96 -19.28
CA ASP A 75 18.28 9.78 -18.03
C ASP A 75 19.21 9.39 -16.88
N GLN A 76 20.23 8.57 -17.15
CA GLN A 76 21.24 8.19 -16.15
C GLN A 76 22.05 9.38 -15.62
N ARG A 77 22.31 10.40 -16.46
CA ARG A 77 23.05 11.60 -16.04
C ARG A 77 22.27 12.49 -15.06
N ARG A 78 20.93 12.37 -15.01
CA ARG A 78 20.06 13.15 -14.12
C ARG A 78 19.82 12.48 -12.77
N LEU A 79 20.19 11.22 -12.63
CA LEU A 79 19.96 10.43 -11.43
C LEU A 79 21.28 10.09 -10.71
N PRO A 80 21.26 9.99 -9.37
CA PRO A 80 22.42 9.52 -8.62
C PRO A 80 22.83 8.10 -9.03
N ARG A 81 24.13 7.76 -8.92
CA ARG A 81 24.67 6.44 -9.30
C ARG A 81 24.34 5.31 -8.31
N TYR A 82 23.71 5.61 -7.18
CA TYR A 82 23.23 4.62 -6.21
C TYR A 82 21.76 4.27 -6.50
N PRO A 83 21.26 3.10 -6.08
CA PRO A 83 19.85 2.73 -6.25
C PRO A 83 18.97 3.82 -5.64
N VAL A 84 18.16 4.47 -6.47
CA VAL A 84 17.24 5.52 -6.00
C VAL A 84 16.05 4.82 -5.35
N PRO A 85 15.75 5.09 -4.07
CA PRO A 85 14.50 4.64 -3.46
C PRO A 85 13.34 5.25 -4.24
N VAL A 86 12.42 4.41 -4.71
CA VAL A 86 11.17 4.86 -5.36
C VAL A 86 9.98 4.61 -4.47
#